data_AF-A0A9Q0CHF2-F1
#
_entry.id   AF-A0A9Q0CHF2-F1
#
_cell.length_a   1.000
_cell.length_b   1.000
_cell.length_c   1.000
_cell.angle_alpha   90.00
_cell.angle_beta   90.00
_cell.angle_gamma   90.00
#
_symmetry.space_group_name_H-M   'P 1'
#
loop_
_entity.id
_entity.type
_entity.pdbx_description
1 polymer ?
#
loop_
_entity_poly.entity_id
_entity_poly.type
_entity_poly.pdbx_seq_one_letter_code
_entity_poly.pdbx_strand_id
1 'polypeptide(L)'
;MRSCILSFSLLFLLSYHPLSSSAASSKLDKVCNNLGGWYVSPELCHSVFSADPQSPTADLDGIAIISANIAAKNATSVIADLNKFLKASSDPNHQKALQTCLQVYTDVIPKLNSVTESIKSKNFAEAENVFNAALGVPAKCDHATANYPPVRALVDKEDVYFSSVVLVAKAVSGYLASN
;
A
#
# COMPACT_ATOMS: atom_id res chain seq x y z
N MET A 1 2.66 -32.76 66.22
CA MET A 1 2.04 -32.80 64.88
C MET A 1 2.81 -31.82 64.00
N ARG A 2 3.76 -32.36 63.23
CA ARG A 2 3.85 -32.21 61.76
C ARG A 2 3.96 -30.77 61.25
N SER A 3 5.23 -30.40 61.06
CA SER A 3 5.75 -29.52 60.01
C SER A 3 4.87 -29.52 58.76
N CYS A 4 4.36 -28.35 58.33
CA CYS A 4 3.81 -28.16 56.98
C CYS A 4 3.48 -26.69 56.61
N ILE A 5 4.24 -25.69 57.09
CA ILE A 5 3.94 -24.27 56.76
C ILE A 5 5.05 -23.58 55.96
N LEU A 6 6.19 -24.25 55.72
CA LEU A 6 7.30 -23.68 54.92
C LEU A 6 7.27 -24.06 53.43
N SER A 7 6.19 -24.66 52.93
CA SER A 7 6.11 -25.14 51.54
C SER A 7 5.24 -24.30 50.60
N PHE A 8 4.59 -23.23 51.08
CA PHE A 8 3.73 -22.41 50.22
C PHE A 8 4.41 -21.15 49.67
N SER A 9 5.55 -20.75 50.23
CA SER A 9 6.27 -19.52 49.83
C SER A 9 7.24 -19.70 48.65
N LEU A 10 7.42 -20.91 48.12
CA LEU A 10 8.28 -21.18 46.95
C LEU A 10 7.52 -21.26 45.61
N LEU A 11 6.19 -21.15 45.62
CA LEU A 11 5.39 -21.19 44.38
C LEU A 11 4.99 -19.81 43.85
N PHE A 12 5.28 -18.72 44.57
CA PHE A 12 4.96 -17.36 44.13
C PHE A 12 6.09 -16.65 43.36
N LEU A 13 7.23 -17.32 43.14
CA LEU A 13 8.39 -16.76 42.44
C LEU A 13 8.58 -17.26 40.99
N LEU A 14 7.61 -18.01 40.44
CA LEU A 14 7.74 -18.63 39.11
C LEU A 14 6.80 -18.11 38.01
N SER A 15 6.18 -16.94 38.17
CA SER A 15 5.29 -16.40 37.13
C SER A 15 5.36 -14.89 36.91
N TYR A 16 6.55 -14.31 37.07
CA TYR A 16 6.90 -13.08 36.37
C TYR A 16 8.13 -13.33 35.49
N HIS A 17 7.96 -14.17 34.47
CA HIS A 17 8.71 -13.94 33.26
C HIS A 17 8.07 -12.71 32.61
N PRO A 18 8.72 -11.54 32.52
CA PRO A 18 8.36 -10.64 31.45
C PRO A 18 8.49 -11.50 30.19
N LEU A 19 7.38 -11.71 29.50
CA LEU A 19 7.41 -12.26 28.16
C LEU A 19 8.09 -11.17 27.33
N SER A 20 9.41 -11.15 27.39
CA SER A 20 10.26 -10.49 26.40
C SER A 20 10.05 -11.30 25.14
N SER A 21 8.90 -11.07 24.49
CA SER A 21 8.78 -11.26 23.07
C SER A 21 9.82 -10.31 22.50
N SER A 22 11.05 -10.81 22.31
CA SER A 22 11.87 -10.32 21.23
C SER A 22 11.05 -10.62 20.00
N ALA A 23 10.13 -9.70 19.66
CA ALA A 23 9.39 -9.76 18.42
C ALA A 23 10.49 -9.86 17.37
N ALA A 24 10.66 -11.06 16.80
CA ALA A 24 11.49 -11.20 15.63
C ALA A 24 10.94 -10.16 14.66
N SER A 25 11.74 -9.14 14.31
CA SER A 25 11.23 -8.05 13.48
C SER A 25 10.62 -8.70 12.25
N SER A 26 9.37 -8.35 11.96
CA SER A 26 8.65 -8.95 10.86
C SER A 26 9.46 -8.74 9.57
N LYS A 27 9.28 -9.60 8.56
CA LYS A 27 9.92 -9.36 7.25
C LYS A 27 9.53 -7.98 6.72
N LEU A 28 8.28 -7.57 6.95
CA LEU A 28 7.80 -6.24 6.64
C LEU A 28 8.60 -5.15 7.37
N ASP A 29 8.90 -5.30 8.66
CA ASP A 29 9.73 -4.34 9.41
C ASP A 29 11.11 -4.23 8.78
N LYS A 30 11.71 -5.35 8.37
CA LYS A 30 13.01 -5.33 7.70
C LYS A 30 12.94 -4.59 6.37
N VAL A 31 11.92 -4.89 5.55
CA VAL A 31 11.71 -4.20 4.28
C VAL A 31 11.52 -2.71 4.50
N CYS A 32 10.53 -2.29 5.29
CA CYS A 32 10.22 -0.88 5.54
C CYS A 32 11.40 -0.09 6.12
N ASN A 33 12.22 -0.70 6.98
CA ASN A 33 13.44 -0.07 7.51
C ASN A 33 14.59 0.02 6.50
N ASN A 34 14.58 -0.78 5.43
CA ASN A 34 15.63 -0.82 4.40
C ASN A 34 15.19 -0.28 3.03
N LEU A 35 13.93 0.15 2.86
CA LEU A 35 13.50 0.82 1.62
C LEU A 35 14.25 2.13 1.36
N GLY A 36 14.80 2.73 2.43
CA GLY A 36 16.04 3.52 2.38
C GLY A 36 16.13 4.52 1.23
N GLY A 37 15.07 5.29 1.00
CA GLY A 37 15.04 6.39 0.04
C GLY A 37 14.70 7.69 0.76
N TRP A 38 15.18 8.82 0.24
CA TRP A 38 14.81 10.16 0.72
C TRP A 38 13.31 10.48 0.54
N TYR A 39 12.53 9.57 -0.06
CA TYR A 39 11.14 9.76 -0.46
C TYR A 39 10.16 8.69 0.06
N VAL A 40 10.62 7.62 0.74
CA VAL A 40 9.74 6.64 1.44
C VAL A 40 10.27 6.42 2.84
N SER A 41 9.52 6.90 3.84
CA SER A 41 9.86 6.64 5.25
C SER A 41 9.35 5.27 5.70
N PRO A 42 9.94 4.68 6.76
CA PRO A 42 9.41 3.46 7.36
C PRO A 42 7.94 3.60 7.75
N GLU A 43 7.54 4.73 8.33
CA GLU A 43 6.16 5.00 8.75
C GLU A 43 5.19 4.99 7.56
N LEU A 44 5.58 5.62 6.44
CA LEU A 44 4.80 5.60 5.20
C LEU A 44 4.65 4.17 4.68
N CYS A 45 5.74 3.41 4.63
CA CYS A 45 5.72 2.01 4.24
C CYS A 45 4.74 1.20 5.10
N HIS A 46 4.86 1.27 6.43
CA HIS A 46 3.96 0.57 7.35
C HIS A 46 2.50 0.99 7.17
N SER A 47 2.23 2.28 6.94
CA SER A 47 0.87 2.78 6.74
C SER A 47 0.17 2.12 5.55
N VAL A 48 0.90 1.93 4.43
CA VAL A 48 0.39 1.27 3.22
C VAL A 48 -0.05 -0.16 3.51
N PHE A 49 0.74 -0.91 4.28
CA PHE A 49 0.48 -2.32 4.57
C PHE A 49 -0.48 -2.58 5.74
N SER A 50 -0.75 -1.57 6.57
CA SER A 50 -1.52 -1.73 7.82
C SER A 50 -2.94 -2.28 7.65
N ALA A 51 -3.56 -2.00 6.49
CA ALA A 51 -4.93 -2.42 6.19
C ALA A 51 -5.02 -3.81 5.54
N ASP A 52 -3.89 -4.40 5.12
CA ASP A 52 -3.87 -5.72 4.48
C ASP A 52 -3.42 -6.81 5.48
N PRO A 53 -4.33 -7.75 5.86
CA PRO A 53 -4.05 -8.74 6.89
C PRO A 53 -2.99 -9.77 6.50
N GLN A 54 -2.61 -9.85 5.22
CA GLN A 54 -1.58 -10.79 4.75
C GLN A 54 -0.17 -10.23 4.92
N SER A 55 -0.03 -8.91 5.04
CA SER A 55 1.26 -8.21 5.10
C SER A 55 2.21 -8.69 6.20
N PRO A 56 1.77 -8.98 7.44
CA PRO A 56 2.69 -9.38 8.52
C PRO A 56 3.41 -10.71 8.27
N THR A 57 2.80 -11.60 7.49
CA THR A 57 3.31 -12.95 7.21
C THR A 57 3.90 -13.12 5.82
N ALA A 58 3.80 -12.10 4.96
CA ALA A 58 4.28 -12.15 3.59
C ALA A 58 5.82 -12.27 3.53
N ASP A 59 6.31 -13.00 2.54
CA ASP A 59 7.71 -12.93 2.13
C ASP A 59 7.95 -11.71 1.24
N LEU A 60 9.19 -11.55 0.75
CA LEU A 60 9.56 -10.33 0.03
C LEU A 60 8.76 -10.16 -1.27
N ASP A 61 8.62 -11.24 -2.03
CA ASP A 61 7.78 -11.30 -3.24
C ASP A 61 6.32 -11.00 -2.89
N GLY A 62 5.80 -11.58 -1.80
CA GLY A 62 4.47 -11.31 -1.29
C GLY A 62 4.24 -9.85 -0.91
N ILE A 63 5.21 -9.19 -0.27
CA ILE A 63 5.13 -7.76 0.07
C ILE A 63 5.05 -6.91 -1.20
N ALA A 64 5.85 -7.23 -2.23
CA ALA A 64 5.78 -6.54 -3.53
C ALA A 64 4.40 -6.73 -4.19
N ILE A 65 3.89 -7.96 -4.23
CA ILE A 65 2.57 -8.27 -4.80
C ILE A 65 1.44 -7.57 -4.03
N ILE A 66 1.48 -7.58 -2.70
CA ILE A 66 0.49 -6.91 -1.85
C ILE A 66 0.47 -5.41 -2.15
N SER A 67 1.64 -4.76 -2.29
CA SER A 67 1.71 -3.33 -2.59
C SER A 67 1.04 -2.96 -3.93
N ALA A 68 1.23 -3.77 -4.98
CA ALA A 68 0.54 -3.60 -6.26
C ALA A 68 -0.98 -3.78 -6.14
N ASN A 69 -1.41 -4.78 -5.36
CA ASN A 69 -2.83 -5.04 -5.11
C ASN A 69 -3.50 -3.90 -4.33
N ILE A 70 -2.81 -3.29 -3.38
CA ILE A 70 -3.31 -2.11 -2.65
C ILE A 70 -3.50 -0.93 -3.62
N ALA A 71 -2.55 -0.69 -4.52
CA ALA A 71 -2.69 0.36 -5.54
C ALA A 71 -3.89 0.10 -6.46
N ALA A 72 -4.07 -1.14 -6.93
CA ALA A 72 -5.21 -1.51 -7.78
C ALA A 72 -6.56 -1.36 -7.06
N LYS A 73 -6.63 -1.74 -5.78
CA LYS A 73 -7.82 -1.52 -4.94
C LYS A 73 -8.13 -0.03 -4.77
N ASN A 74 -7.12 0.80 -4.54
CA ASN A 74 -7.33 2.24 -4.41
C ASN A 74 -7.74 2.89 -5.74
N ALA A 75 -7.14 2.52 -6.88
CA ALA A 75 -7.61 2.93 -8.21
C ALA A 75 -9.09 2.59 -8.44
N THR A 76 -9.51 1.40 -7.99
CA THR A 76 -10.92 0.98 -8.05
C THR A 76 -11.83 1.86 -7.18
N SER A 77 -11.36 2.28 -6.00
CA SER A 77 -12.07 3.24 -5.13
C SER A 77 -12.25 4.60 -5.81
N VAL A 78 -11.19 5.13 -6.42
CA VAL A 78 -11.23 6.39 -7.17
C VAL A 78 -12.23 6.32 -8.32
N ILE A 79 -12.23 5.22 -9.09
CA ILE A 79 -13.22 4.97 -10.14
C ILE A 79 -14.65 5.00 -9.59
N ALA A 80 -14.89 4.39 -8.43
CA ALA A 80 -16.22 4.40 -7.82
C ALA A 80 -16.69 5.81 -7.47
N ASP A 81 -15.80 6.67 -6.97
CA ASP A 81 -16.12 8.06 -6.66
C ASP A 81 -16.30 8.91 -7.92
N LEU A 82 -15.41 8.80 -8.92
CA LEU A 82 -15.54 9.46 -10.21
C LEU A 82 -16.87 9.13 -10.90
N ASN A 83 -17.34 7.88 -10.79
CA ASN A 83 -18.64 7.48 -11.31
C ASN A 83 -19.82 8.17 -10.60
N LYS A 84 -19.71 8.50 -9.31
CA LYS A 84 -20.73 9.28 -8.59
C LYS A 84 -20.79 10.71 -9.14
N PHE A 85 -19.64 11.35 -9.36
CA PHE A 85 -19.57 12.67 -9.99
C PHE A 85 -20.11 12.67 -11.42
N LEU A 86 -19.81 11.62 -12.19
CA LEU A 86 -20.26 11.50 -13.58
C LEU A 86 -21.79 11.45 -13.66
N LYS A 87 -22.43 10.66 -12.78
CA LYS A 87 -23.88 10.56 -12.69
C LYS A 87 -24.55 11.87 -12.23
N ALA A 88 -23.86 12.65 -11.41
CA ALA A 88 -24.38 13.92 -10.89
C ALA A 88 -24.17 15.10 -11.85
N SER A 89 -23.30 14.97 -12.85
CA SER A 89 -22.96 16.06 -13.76
C SER A 89 -23.94 16.18 -14.93
N SER A 90 -24.41 17.41 -15.19
CA SER A 90 -25.17 17.79 -16.38
C SER A 90 -24.34 18.55 -17.43
N ASP A 91 -23.11 18.94 -17.09
CA ASP A 91 -22.20 19.66 -17.99
C ASP A 91 -21.39 18.66 -18.86
N PRO A 92 -21.54 18.70 -20.20
CA PRO A 92 -20.78 17.83 -21.11
C PRO A 92 -19.26 17.94 -20.97
N ASN A 93 -18.73 19.14 -20.71
CA ASN A 93 -17.28 19.32 -20.54
C ASN A 93 -16.81 18.68 -19.23
N HIS A 94 -17.62 18.76 -18.18
CA HIS A 94 -17.34 18.11 -16.90
C HIS A 94 -17.40 16.59 -17.02
N GLN A 95 -18.40 16.06 -17.75
CA GLN A 95 -18.49 14.62 -18.04
C GLN A 95 -17.27 14.12 -18.81
N LYS A 96 -16.78 14.88 -19.80
CA LYS A 96 -15.57 14.53 -20.55
C LYS A 96 -14.32 14.52 -19.68
N ALA A 97 -14.18 15.48 -18.76
CA ALA A 97 -13.09 15.50 -17.78
C ALA A 97 -13.11 14.25 -16.88
N LEU A 98 -14.28 13.91 -16.33
CA LEU A 98 -14.48 12.72 -15.50
C LEU A 98 -14.20 11.42 -16.26
N GLN A 99 -14.62 11.33 -17.52
CA GLN A 99 -14.31 10.18 -18.39
C GLN A 99 -12.81 10.02 -18.63
N THR A 100 -12.07 11.13 -18.76
CA THR A 100 -10.60 11.10 -18.89
C THR A 100 -9.96 10.51 -17.64
N CYS A 101 -10.40 10.93 -16.44
CA CYS A 101 -9.96 10.36 -15.18
C CYS A 101 -10.30 8.86 -15.06
N LEU A 102 -11.55 8.50 -15.36
CA LEU A 102 -12.00 7.10 -15.33
C LEU A 102 -11.13 6.23 -16.24
N GLN A 103 -10.78 6.73 -17.42
CA GLN A 103 -9.94 6.00 -18.37
C GLN A 103 -8.54 5.75 -17.80
N VAL A 104 -7.84 6.79 -17.33
CA VAL A 104 -6.46 6.60 -16.83
C VAL A 104 -6.38 5.68 -15.62
N TYR A 105 -7.38 5.72 -14.73
CA TYR A 105 -7.48 4.81 -13.59
C TYR A 105 -7.89 3.39 -13.99
N THR A 106 -8.78 3.23 -14.99
CA THR A 106 -9.16 1.90 -15.49
C THR A 106 -7.99 1.22 -16.18
N ASP A 107 -7.22 1.98 -16.98
CA ASP A 107 -6.11 1.47 -17.78
C ASP A 107 -4.90 1.03 -16.92
N VAL A 108 -4.74 1.57 -15.71
CA VAL A 108 -3.62 1.22 -14.83
C VAL A 108 -3.88 -0.06 -14.02
N ILE A 109 -5.13 -0.38 -13.71
CA ILE A 109 -5.49 -1.58 -12.93
C ILE A 109 -4.94 -2.89 -13.52
N PRO A 110 -5.14 -3.22 -14.81
CA PRO A 110 -4.60 -4.46 -15.37
C PRO A 110 -3.06 -4.50 -15.35
N LYS A 111 -2.40 -3.33 -15.44
CA LYS A 111 -0.93 -3.23 -15.34
C LYS A 111 -0.46 -3.49 -13.92
N LEU A 112 -1.12 -2.90 -12.92
CA LEU A 112 -0.83 -3.19 -11.52
C LEU A 112 -1.03 -4.67 -11.20
N ASN A 113 -2.07 -5.29 -11.73
CA ASN A 113 -2.32 -6.72 -11.56
C ASN A 113 -1.23 -7.59 -12.23
N SER A 114 -0.67 -7.15 -13.37
CA SER A 114 0.39 -7.89 -14.07
C SER A 114 1.73 -7.91 -13.31
N VAL A 115 1.92 -7.02 -12.32
CA VAL A 115 3.10 -7.03 -11.43
C VAL A 115 3.27 -8.39 -10.77
N THR A 116 2.18 -9.10 -10.46
CA THR A 116 2.26 -10.45 -9.89
C THR A 116 3.11 -11.40 -10.75
N GLU A 117 2.91 -11.37 -12.07
CA GLU A 117 3.67 -12.21 -12.99
C GLU A 117 5.11 -11.71 -13.13
N SER A 118 5.31 -10.39 -13.19
CA SER A 118 6.65 -9.79 -13.22
C SER A 118 7.48 -10.17 -12.00
N ILE A 119 6.91 -10.17 -10.79
CA ILE A 119 7.59 -10.59 -9.56
C ILE A 119 7.91 -12.08 -9.59
N LYS A 120 6.94 -12.94 -9.93
CA LYS A 120 7.12 -14.41 -9.98
C LYS A 120 8.17 -14.84 -11.01
N SER A 121 8.25 -14.14 -12.13
CA SER A 121 9.26 -14.37 -13.18
C SER A 121 10.59 -13.67 -12.92
N LYS A 122 10.75 -12.99 -11.78
CA LYS A 122 11.91 -12.16 -11.41
C LYS A 122 12.21 -11.03 -12.40
N ASN A 123 11.22 -10.61 -13.18
CA ASN A 123 11.29 -9.46 -14.07
C ASN A 123 10.97 -8.16 -13.30
N PHE A 124 11.85 -7.80 -12.36
CA PHE A 124 11.66 -6.63 -11.50
C PHE A 124 11.70 -5.30 -12.25
N ALA A 125 12.42 -5.25 -13.37
CA ALA A 125 12.44 -4.08 -14.26
C ALA A 125 11.04 -3.80 -14.85
N GLU A 126 10.29 -4.85 -15.23
CA GLU A 126 8.93 -4.67 -15.71
C GLU A 126 7.97 -4.23 -14.59
N ALA A 127 8.11 -4.79 -13.38
CA ALA A 127 7.35 -4.33 -12.23
C ALA A 127 7.61 -2.84 -11.94
N GLU A 128 8.87 -2.41 -12.00
CA GLU A 128 9.25 -1.00 -11.83
C GLU A 128 8.67 -0.10 -12.93
N ASN A 129 8.68 -0.53 -14.19
CA ASN A 129 8.07 0.20 -15.31
C ASN A 129 6.58 0.43 -15.09
N VAL A 130 5.86 -0.59 -14.60
CA VAL A 130 4.45 -0.47 -14.24
C VAL A 130 4.24 0.59 -13.16
N PHE A 131 5.04 0.59 -12.09
CA PHE A 131 4.90 1.59 -11.03
C PHE A 131 5.25 3.00 -11.52
N ASN A 132 6.28 3.16 -12.35
CA ASN A 132 6.61 4.45 -12.96
C ASN A 132 5.44 4.98 -13.82
N ALA A 133 4.79 4.11 -14.60
CA ALA A 133 3.60 4.47 -15.37
C ALA A 133 2.42 4.86 -14.46
N ALA A 134 2.24 4.16 -13.33
CA ALA A 134 1.19 4.42 -12.36
C ALA A 134 1.35 5.78 -11.66
N LEU A 135 2.58 6.22 -11.36
CA LEU A 135 2.83 7.55 -10.75
C LEU A 135 2.27 8.72 -11.56
N GLY A 136 2.13 8.56 -12.89
CA GLY A 136 1.57 9.58 -13.77
C GLY A 136 0.03 9.59 -13.86
N VAL A 137 -0.68 8.65 -13.23
CA VAL A 137 -2.14 8.56 -13.31
C VAL A 137 -2.82 9.73 -12.61
N PRO A 138 -2.51 10.05 -11.34
CA PRO A 138 -3.00 11.23 -10.64
C PRO A 138 -2.90 12.53 -11.44
N ALA A 139 -1.68 12.88 -11.87
CA ALA A 139 -1.41 14.12 -12.59
C ALA A 139 -2.23 14.26 -13.89
N LYS A 140 -2.53 13.15 -14.58
CA LYS A 140 -3.39 13.15 -15.77
C LYS A 140 -4.85 13.43 -15.40
N CYS A 141 -5.34 12.87 -14.30
CA CYS A 141 -6.69 13.13 -13.82
C CYS A 141 -6.84 14.57 -13.29
N ASP A 142 -5.87 15.06 -12.52
CA ASP A 142 -5.83 16.44 -12.04
C ASP A 142 -5.85 17.44 -13.20
N HIS A 143 -5.05 17.18 -14.23
CA HIS A 143 -5.03 18.04 -15.42
C HIS A 143 -6.40 18.06 -16.11
N ALA A 144 -7.06 16.91 -16.24
CA ALA A 144 -8.39 16.83 -16.83
C ALA A 144 -9.45 17.56 -16.01
N THR A 145 -9.32 17.58 -14.68
CA THR A 145 -10.31 18.11 -13.73
C THR A 145 -9.96 19.49 -13.16
N ALA A 146 -8.92 20.15 -13.70
CA ALA A 146 -8.41 21.44 -13.20
C ALA A 146 -9.49 22.54 -13.06
N ASN A 147 -10.53 22.52 -13.90
CA ASN A 147 -11.64 23.48 -13.89
C ASN A 147 -12.83 23.06 -13.00
N TYR A 148 -12.74 21.94 -12.27
CA TYR A 148 -13.83 21.38 -11.46
C TYR A 148 -13.39 21.14 -10.01
N PRO A 149 -13.36 22.20 -9.16
CA PRO A 149 -12.73 22.16 -7.83
C PRO A 149 -13.24 21.08 -6.86
N PRO A 150 -14.56 20.77 -6.77
CA PRO A 150 -15.04 19.70 -5.88
C PRO A 150 -14.54 18.32 -6.27
N VAL A 151 -14.44 18.04 -7.57
CA VAL A 151 -13.87 16.78 -8.09
C VAL A 151 -12.38 16.76 -7.80
N ARG A 152 -11.68 17.85 -8.15
CA ARG A 152 -10.25 17.98 -7.91
C ARG A 152 -9.89 17.76 -6.44
N ALA A 153 -10.61 18.36 -5.49
CA ALA A 153 -10.31 18.19 -4.07
C ALA A 153 -10.50 16.73 -3.57
N LEU A 154 -11.47 15.99 -4.12
CA LEU A 154 -11.65 14.58 -3.79
C LEU A 154 -10.56 13.73 -4.45
N VAL A 155 -10.28 13.99 -5.72
CA VAL A 155 -9.22 13.33 -6.49
C VAL A 155 -7.87 13.57 -5.81
N ASP A 156 -7.50 14.82 -5.50
CA ASP A 156 -6.27 15.19 -4.78
C ASP A 156 -6.05 14.33 -3.51
N LYS A 157 -7.12 14.06 -2.74
CA LYS A 157 -7.02 13.26 -1.51
C LYS A 157 -6.71 11.79 -1.80
N GLU A 158 -7.45 11.18 -2.73
CA GLU A 158 -7.25 9.78 -3.09
C GLU A 158 -5.95 9.58 -3.90
N ASP A 159 -5.59 10.56 -4.73
CA ASP A 159 -4.39 10.62 -5.53
C ASP A 159 -3.13 10.65 -4.67
N VAL A 160 -3.13 11.41 -3.57
CA VAL A 160 -2.03 11.41 -2.60
C VAL A 160 -1.82 10.01 -2.02
N TYR A 161 -2.90 9.31 -1.67
CA TYR A 161 -2.79 7.95 -1.18
C TYR A 161 -2.34 6.97 -2.27
N PHE A 162 -2.92 7.06 -3.47
CA PHE A 162 -2.51 6.26 -4.63
C PHE A 162 -1.02 6.42 -4.93
N SER A 163 -0.54 7.67 -5.05
CA SER A 163 0.87 7.98 -5.26
C SER A 163 1.75 7.43 -4.14
N SER A 164 1.32 7.56 -2.88
CA SER A 164 2.06 7.02 -1.72
C SER A 164 2.22 5.50 -1.82
N VAL A 165 1.13 4.78 -2.13
CA VAL A 165 1.17 3.32 -2.32
C VAL A 165 2.08 2.95 -3.48
N VAL A 166 1.98 3.63 -4.62
CA VAL A 166 2.82 3.35 -5.80
C VAL A 166 4.30 3.64 -5.53
N LEU A 167 4.62 4.69 -4.77
CA LEU A 167 6.00 5.00 -4.35
C LEU A 167 6.57 3.91 -3.45
N VAL A 168 5.79 3.45 -2.46
CA VAL A 168 6.18 2.34 -1.59
C VAL A 168 6.37 1.07 -2.42
N ALA A 169 5.43 0.75 -3.32
CA ALA A 169 5.51 -0.42 -4.19
C ALA A 169 6.75 -0.40 -5.08
N LYS A 170 7.06 0.75 -5.68
CA LYS A 170 8.30 0.96 -6.44
C LYS A 170 9.55 0.74 -5.60
N ALA A 171 9.58 1.29 -4.38
CA ALA A 171 10.72 1.12 -3.48
C ALA A 171 10.91 -0.35 -3.08
N VAL A 172 9.82 -1.07 -2.78
CA VAL A 172 9.83 -2.51 -2.48
C VAL A 172 10.39 -3.31 -3.66
N SER A 173 9.96 -3.03 -4.89
CA SER A 173 10.52 -3.71 -6.07
C SER A 173 11.99 -3.42 -6.30
N GLY A 174 12.45 -2.19 -6.04
CA GLY A 174 13.88 -1.86 -6.11
C GLY A 174 14.70 -2.59 -5.05
N TYR A 175 14.17 -2.69 -3.83
CA TYR A 175 14.78 -3.47 -2.75
C TYR A 175 14.82 -4.97 -3.10
N LEU A 176 13.74 -5.50 -3.66
CA LEU A 176 13.67 -6.90 -4.13
C LEU A 176 14.66 -7.18 -5.26
N ALA A 177 14.87 -6.24 -6.20
CA ALA A 177 15.86 -6.40 -7.27
C ALA A 177 17.32 -6.43 -6.77
N SER A 178 17.56 -6.00 -5.53
CA SER A 178 18.89 -5.89 -4.93
C SER A 178 19.24 -7.05 -3.97
N ASN A 179 18.34 -8.02 -3.77
CA ASN A 179 18.47 -9.15 -2.84
C ASN A 179 18.06 -10.48 -3.49
#